data_AF-A0A3N2RNN3-F1
#
_entry.id   AF-A0A3N2RNN3-F1
#
_cell.length_a   1.000
_cell.length_b   1.000
_cell.length_c   1.000
_cell.angle_alpha   90.00
_cell.angle_beta   90.00
_cell.angle_gamma   90.00
#
_symmetry.space_group_name_H-M   'P 1'
#
loop_
_entity.id
_entity.type
_entity.pdbx_description
1 polymer ?
#
loop_
_entity_poly.entity_id
_entity_poly.type
_entity_poly.pdbx_seq_one_letter_code
_entity_poly.pdbx_strand_id
1 'polypeptide(L)'
;MLAGGDGQGPSADAGAARPPIAYKILTRAERRVLEASGRFDGSAKDLEDGFVHLSTESQLTRTADLHFAGNDDLFVAAVDLRAAGDRIKWELSPRSGLLFPHLYGALDNALVTGIAPLRRDDDGRVVLPAQLKASADRDPG
;
A
#
# COMPACT_ATOMS: atom_id res chain seq x y z
N MET A 1 5.90 40.22 4.58
CA MET A 1 4.93 39.54 5.46
C MET A 1 3.82 39.02 4.56
N LEU A 2 3.87 37.72 4.21
CA LEU A 2 2.96 36.65 4.67
C LEU A 2 1.49 36.98 4.30
N ALA A 3 0.78 36.16 3.52
CA ALA A 3 0.63 34.73 3.72
C ALA A 3 0.36 33.96 2.40
N GLY A 4 0.95 32.77 2.33
CA GLY A 4 0.50 31.71 1.43
C GLY A 4 -0.86 31.17 1.88
N GLY A 5 -1.63 30.75 0.89
CA GLY A 5 -2.96 30.17 1.07
C GLY A 5 -3.29 29.36 -0.16
N ASP A 6 -2.45 28.38 -0.49
CA ASP A 6 -2.80 27.37 -1.47
C ASP A 6 -3.85 26.47 -0.84
N GLY A 7 -5.11 26.88 -1.06
CA GLY A 7 -6.29 26.10 -0.74
C GLY A 7 -6.16 24.72 -1.38
N GLN A 8 -5.97 23.71 -0.53
CA GLN A 8 -6.16 22.32 -0.87
C GLN A 8 -7.61 22.17 -1.36
N GLY A 9 -7.81 22.29 -2.68
CA GLY A 9 -9.11 22.09 -3.30
C GLY A 9 -9.64 20.69 -2.96
N PRO A 10 -10.96 20.53 -2.79
CA PRO A 10 -11.54 19.24 -2.44
C PRO A 10 -11.23 18.23 -3.56
N SER A 11 -10.33 17.29 -3.27
CA SER A 11 -10.03 16.17 -4.15
C SER A 11 -11.31 15.34 -4.34
N ALA A 12 -11.55 14.87 -5.56
CA ALA A 12 -12.79 14.23 -6.03
C ALA A 12 -13.18 12.90 -5.33
N ASP A 13 -12.59 12.60 -4.18
CA ASP A 13 -12.75 11.39 -3.37
C ASP A 13 -13.38 11.65 -1.98
N ALA A 14 -13.84 12.88 -1.72
CA ALA A 14 -14.38 13.30 -0.42
C ALA A 14 -15.65 12.54 0.04
N GLY A 15 -16.21 11.63 -0.77
CA GLY A 15 -17.41 10.84 -0.48
C GLY A 15 -17.20 9.34 -0.29
N ALA A 16 -16.05 8.77 -0.69
CA ALA A 16 -15.77 7.35 -0.48
C ALA A 16 -14.96 7.17 0.80
N ALA A 17 -15.46 6.34 1.72
CA ALA A 17 -14.70 5.99 2.92
C ALA A 17 -13.36 5.37 2.50
N ARG A 18 -12.25 5.97 2.96
CA ARG A 18 -10.90 5.42 2.73
C ARG A 18 -10.85 4.01 3.31
N PRO A 19 -10.36 3.01 2.56
CA PRO A 19 -10.31 1.64 3.06
C PRO A 19 -9.40 1.57 4.30
N PRO A 20 -9.70 0.72 5.29
CA PRO A 20 -8.85 0.54 6.46
C PRO A 20 -7.57 -0.24 6.16
N ILE A 21 -7.48 -0.87 4.98
CA ILE A 21 -6.35 -1.69 4.56
C ILE A 21 -5.85 -1.18 3.20
N ALA A 22 -4.53 -1.13 3.07
CA ALA A 22 -3.86 -1.08 1.77
C ALA A 22 -2.81 -2.17 1.68
N TYR A 23 -2.21 -2.30 0.50
CA TYR A 23 -1.40 -3.44 0.15
C TYR A 23 -0.05 -3.02 -0.39
N LYS A 24 1.00 -3.71 0.04
CA LYS A 24 2.33 -3.62 -0.55
C LYS A 24 2.62 -4.88 -1.35
N ILE A 25 2.98 -4.72 -2.63
CA ILE A 25 3.56 -5.80 -3.42
C ILE A 25 5.05 -5.89 -3.06
N LEU A 26 5.52 -7.10 -2.76
CA LEU A 26 6.89 -7.40 -2.37
C LEU A 26 7.43 -8.50 -3.27
N THR A 27 8.70 -8.38 -3.68
CA THR A 27 9.47 -9.52 -4.20
C THR A 27 9.79 -10.51 -3.07
N ARG A 28 10.20 -11.73 -3.42
CA ARG A 28 10.68 -12.71 -2.42
C ARG A 28 11.78 -12.17 -1.51
N ALA A 29 12.73 -11.42 -2.06
CA ALA A 29 13.84 -10.86 -1.28
C ALA A 29 13.33 -9.83 -0.27
N GLU A 30 12.46 -8.91 -0.70
CA GLU A 30 11.88 -7.89 0.17
C GLU A 30 10.99 -8.49 1.26
N ARG A 31 10.19 -9.52 0.92
CA ARG A 31 9.43 -10.28 1.90
C ARG A 31 10.36 -10.88 2.97
N ARG A 32 11.45 -11.53 2.57
CA ARG A 32 12.42 -12.12 3.52
C ARG A 32 13.05 -11.07 4.42
N VAL A 33 13.35 -9.88 3.89
CA VAL A 33 13.85 -8.76 4.70
C VAL A 33 12.83 -8.39 5.76
N LEU A 34 11.58 -8.13 5.36
CA LEU A 34 10.50 -7.77 6.29
C LEU A 34 10.30 -8.83 7.38
N GLU A 35 10.31 -10.11 7.02
CA GLU A 35 10.17 -11.23 7.96
C GLU A 35 11.36 -11.35 8.93
N ALA A 36 12.59 -11.14 8.44
CA ALA A 36 13.80 -11.34 9.23
C ALA A 36 14.13 -10.15 10.14
N SER A 37 13.93 -8.92 9.66
CA SER A 37 14.24 -7.69 10.42
C SER A 37 13.03 -7.13 11.16
N GLY A 38 11.82 -7.55 10.80
CA GLY A 38 10.57 -6.93 11.26
C GLY A 38 10.29 -5.57 10.63
N ARG A 39 11.06 -5.15 9.62
CA ARG A 39 10.99 -3.80 9.02
C ARG A 39 11.39 -3.80 7.55
N PHE A 40 10.62 -3.08 6.74
CA PHE A 40 10.90 -2.84 5.33
C PHE A 40 11.03 -1.34 5.07
N ASP A 41 12.26 -0.87 4.80
CA ASP A 41 12.55 0.55 4.57
C ASP A 41 12.06 1.07 3.20
N GLY A 42 11.69 0.16 2.29
CA GLY A 42 11.26 0.51 0.94
C GLY A 42 12.01 -0.30 -0.13
N SER A 43 11.37 -0.46 -1.28
CA SER A 43 12.01 -0.89 -2.51
C SER A 43 12.92 0.23 -3.04
N ALA A 44 13.73 -0.05 -4.06
CA ALA A 44 14.57 0.98 -4.69
C ALA A 44 13.75 2.22 -5.11
N LYS A 45 12.53 2.01 -5.63
CA LYS A 45 11.65 3.11 -6.05
C LYS A 45 11.06 3.87 -4.86
N ASP A 46 10.66 3.16 -3.81
CA ASP A 46 10.16 3.79 -2.58
C ASP A 46 11.22 4.69 -1.94
N LEU A 47 12.48 4.25 -1.94
CA LEU A 47 13.59 5.02 -1.39
C LEU A 47 13.92 6.25 -2.25
N GLU A 48 13.82 6.12 -3.58
CA GLU A 48 13.98 7.25 -4.51
C GLU A 48 12.88 8.31 -4.30
N ASP A 49 11.63 7.88 -4.13
CA ASP A 49 10.49 8.78 -3.99
C ASP A 49 10.29 9.28 -2.53
N GLY A 50 10.95 8.64 -1.56
CA GLY A 50 10.95 9.02 -0.15
C GLY A 50 9.77 8.52 0.68
N PHE A 51 8.98 7.58 0.15
CA PHE A 51 7.85 6.95 0.83
C PHE A 51 7.57 5.55 0.27
N VAL A 52 6.95 4.69 1.08
CA VAL A 52 6.54 3.35 0.65
C VAL A 52 5.20 3.44 -0.09
N HIS A 53 5.19 3.06 -1.37
CA HIS A 53 3.99 2.99 -2.18
C HIS A 53 3.11 1.83 -1.70
N LEU A 54 1.87 2.14 -1.36
CA LEU A 54 0.81 1.18 -1.11
C LEU A 54 -0.26 1.31 -2.20
N SER A 55 -1.09 0.29 -2.35
CA SER A 55 -2.22 0.27 -3.28
C SER A 55 -3.48 -0.20 -2.57
N THR A 56 -4.64 0.34 -2.92
CA THR A 56 -5.92 -0.27 -2.53
C THR A 56 -6.14 -1.59 -3.26
N GLU A 57 -7.14 -2.37 -2.84
CA GLU A 57 -7.50 -3.62 -3.51
C GLU A 57 -7.78 -3.42 -5.00
N SER A 58 -8.55 -2.38 -5.36
CA SER A 58 -8.92 -2.09 -6.75
C SER A 58 -7.73 -1.59 -7.59
N GLN A 59 -6.64 -1.17 -6.96
CA GLN A 59 -5.43 -0.69 -7.63
C GLN A 59 -4.39 -1.79 -7.88
N LEU A 60 -4.43 -2.89 -7.11
CA LEU A 60 -3.39 -3.92 -7.10
C LEU A 60 -3.09 -4.52 -8.47
N THR A 61 -4.12 -4.90 -9.23
CA THR A 61 -3.94 -5.50 -10.57
C THR A 61 -3.12 -4.58 -11.46
N ARG A 62 -3.50 -3.30 -11.54
CA ARG A 62 -2.80 -2.31 -12.36
C ARG A 62 -1.37 -2.06 -11.86
N THR A 63 -1.17 -1.98 -10.55
CA THR A 63 0.18 -1.82 -9.97
C THR A 63 1.07 -3.01 -10.32
N ALA A 64 0.55 -4.23 -10.20
CA ALA A 64 1.27 -5.46 -10.54
C ALA A 64 1.63 -5.50 -12.04
N ASP A 65 0.69 -5.12 -12.92
CA ASP A 65 0.90 -5.11 -14.38
C ASP A 65 1.96 -4.09 -14.82
N LEU A 66 1.96 -2.90 -14.21
CA LEU A 66 2.85 -1.81 -14.63
C LEU A 66 4.27 -1.96 -14.10
N HIS A 67 4.44 -2.47 -12.89
CA HIS A 67 5.72 -2.42 -12.17
C HIS A 67 6.37 -3.79 -12.00
N PHE A 68 5.60 -4.88 -12.14
CA PHE A 68 6.08 -6.23 -11.86
C PHE A 68 5.79 -7.21 -13.01
N ALA A 69 5.61 -6.70 -14.23
CA ALA A 69 5.45 -7.54 -15.41
C ALA A 69 6.61 -8.52 -15.56
N GLY A 70 6.29 -9.80 -15.78
CA GLY A 70 7.28 -10.87 -15.93
C GLY A 70 7.87 -11.39 -14.62
N ASN A 71 7.43 -10.89 -13.46
CA ASN A 71 7.81 -11.45 -12.16
C ASN A 71 6.67 -12.32 -11.60
N ASP A 72 6.92 -13.63 -11.48
CA ASP A 72 6.00 -14.62 -10.93
C ASP A 72 6.16 -14.84 -9.41
N ASP A 73 7.26 -14.36 -8.82
CA ASP A 73 7.62 -14.62 -7.43
C ASP A 73 7.36 -13.41 -6.52
N LEU A 74 6.07 -13.04 -6.49
CA LEU A 74 5.56 -11.87 -5.79
C LEU A 74 4.69 -12.25 -4.59
N PHE A 75 4.66 -11.34 -3.63
CA PHE A 75 3.84 -11.42 -2.43
C PHE A 75 3.06 -10.14 -2.24
N VAL A 76 1.94 -10.22 -1.53
CA VAL A 76 1.14 -9.08 -1.11
C VAL A 76 1.09 -9.05 0.40
N ALA A 77 1.56 -7.96 1.00
CA ALA A 77 1.40 -7.65 2.42
C ALA A 77 0.20 -6.72 2.62
N ALA A 78 -0.75 -7.13 3.45
CA ALA A 78 -1.85 -6.27 3.89
C ALA A 78 -1.40 -5.39 5.06
N VAL A 79 -1.68 -4.09 4.98
CA VAL A 79 -1.22 -3.05 5.91
C VAL A 79 -2.43 -2.37 6.52
N ASP A 80 -2.54 -2.35 7.85
CA ASP A 80 -3.59 -1.62 8.57
C ASP A 80 -3.26 -0.11 8.55
N LEU A 81 -4.04 0.64 7.76
CA LEU A 81 -3.86 2.07 7.61
C LEU A 81 -4.27 2.86 8.85
N ARG A 82 -5.15 2.32 9.70
CA ARG A 82 -5.55 2.98 10.96
C ARG A 82 -4.40 2.92 11.96
N ALA A 83 -3.71 1.78 12.03
CA ALA A 83 -2.53 1.61 12.88
C ALA A 83 -1.34 2.48 12.42
N ALA A 84 -1.23 2.74 11.11
CA ALA A 84 -0.20 3.61 10.56
C ALA A 84 -0.45 5.11 10.84
N GLY A 85 -1.71 5.50 11.07
CA GLY A 85 -2.10 6.85 11.48
C GLY A 85 -1.61 7.94 10.52
N ASP A 86 -1.04 9.02 11.08
CA ASP A 86 -0.58 10.20 10.35
C ASP A 86 0.60 9.96 9.39
N ARG A 87 1.17 8.75 9.41
CA ARG A 87 2.21 8.34 8.45
C ARG A 87 1.63 8.07 7.06
N ILE A 88 0.32 7.91 6.94
CA ILE A 88 -0.35 7.70 5.66
C ILE A 88 -0.80 9.02 5.06
N LYS A 89 -0.34 9.31 3.85
CA LYS A 89 -0.92 10.37 3.01
C LYS A 89 -1.55 9.77 1.78
N TRP A 90 -2.66 10.36 1.35
CA TRP A 90 -3.34 9.99 0.12
C TRP A 90 -3.02 11.04 -0.93
N GLU A 91 -2.31 10.64 -1.98
CA GLU A 91 -1.81 11.56 -2.99
C GLU A 91 -2.27 11.12 -4.39
N LEU A 92 -2.59 12.10 -5.24
CA LEU A 92 -3.03 11.82 -6.61
C LEU A 92 -1.86 11.33 -7.44
N SER A 93 -2.02 10.16 -8.05
CA SER A 93 -1.08 9.69 -9.07
C SER A 93 -1.32 10.46 -10.38
N PRO A 94 -0.34 11.22 -10.89
CA PRO A 94 -0.48 11.94 -12.16
C PRO A 94 -0.70 11.00 -13.34
N ARG A 95 -0.26 9.74 -13.21
CA ARG A 95 -0.33 8.71 -14.25
C ARG A 95 -1.73 8.09 -14.36
N SER A 96 -2.51 8.07 -13.28
CA SER A 96 -3.83 7.42 -13.28
C SER A 96 -4.98 8.33 -12.89
N GLY A 97 -4.71 9.50 -12.30
CA GLY A 97 -5.72 10.36 -11.72
C GLY A 97 -6.40 9.78 -10.46
N LEU A 98 -5.84 8.73 -9.86
CA LEU A 98 -6.39 8.08 -8.66
C LEU A 98 -5.56 8.42 -7.42
N LEU A 99 -6.19 8.43 -6.24
CA LEU A 99 -5.48 8.58 -4.97
C LEU A 99 -4.81 7.27 -4.55
N PHE A 100 -3.51 7.31 -4.27
CA PHE A 100 -2.76 6.20 -3.69
C PHE A 100 -2.39 6.49 -2.24
N PRO A 101 -2.46 5.49 -1.35
CA PRO A 101 -1.90 5.60 -0.01
C PRO A 101 -0.37 5.49 -0.08
N HIS A 102 0.32 6.47 0.51
CA HIS A 102 1.75 6.48 0.68
C HIS A 102 2.10 6.47 2.17
N LEU A 103 2.94 5.52 2.58
CA LEU A 103 3.45 5.44 3.93
C LEU A 103 4.79 6.18 4.02
N TYR A 104 4.83 7.24 4.82
CA TYR A 104 6.04 7.98 5.12
C TYR A 104 6.83 7.28 6.23
N GLY A 105 8.02 6.81 5.89
CA GLY A 105 8.87 5.96 6.71
C GLY A 105 8.70 4.46 6.41
N ALA A 106 9.39 3.62 7.18
CA ALA A 106 9.45 2.19 6.94
C ALA A 106 8.15 1.44 7.26
N LEU A 107 7.86 0.38 6.52
CA LEU A 107 6.80 -0.56 6.86
C LEU A 107 7.27 -1.48 7.97
N ASP A 108 6.79 -1.23 9.18
CA ASP A 108 7.02 -2.11 10.34
C ASP A 108 6.09 -3.32 10.28
N ASN A 109 6.59 -4.51 10.64
CA ASN A 109 5.80 -5.74 10.65
C ASN A 109 4.58 -5.65 11.59
N ALA A 110 4.61 -4.77 12.59
CA ALA A 110 3.47 -4.49 13.45
C ALA A 110 2.26 -3.85 12.73
N LEU A 111 2.47 -3.24 11.55
CA LEU A 111 1.43 -2.70 10.69
C LEU A 111 0.87 -3.74 9.72
N VAL A 112 1.54 -4.89 9.57
CA VAL A 112 1.20 -5.92 8.59
C VAL A 112 0.23 -6.92 9.22
N THR A 113 -0.97 -7.04 8.65
CA THR A 113 -2.02 -7.96 9.14
C THR A 113 -1.93 -9.34 8.49
N GLY A 114 -1.20 -9.47 7.39
CA GLY A 114 -0.91 -10.74 6.75
C GLY A 114 -0.09 -10.58 5.48
N ILE A 115 0.56 -11.66 5.06
CA ILE A 115 1.30 -11.74 3.80
C ILE A 115 0.91 -13.03 3.08
N ALA A 116 0.61 -12.94 1.78
CA ALA A 116 0.34 -14.11 0.94
C ALA A 116 1.03 -13.98 -0.43
N PRO A 117 1.27 -15.10 -1.15
CA PRO A 117 1.69 -15.04 -2.55
C PRO A 117 0.68 -14.24 -3.38
N LEU A 118 1.17 -13.41 -4.29
CA LEU A 118 0.32 -12.72 -5.27
C LEU A 118 -0.20 -13.77 -6.24
N ARG A 119 -1.53 -13.91 -6.32
CA ARG A 119 -2.20 -14.80 -7.26
C ARG A 119 -3.06 -13.99 -8.21
N ARG A 120 -3.25 -14.53 -9.40
CA ARG A 120 -4.15 -13.98 -10.42
C ARG A 120 -5.22 -15.00 -10.79
N ASP A 121 -6.41 -14.52 -11.13
CA ASP A 121 -7.47 -15.35 -11.74
C ASP A 121 -7.24 -15.53 -13.25
N ASP A 122 -8.16 -16.23 -13.91
CA ASP A 122 -8.10 -16.52 -15.34
C ASP A 122 -8.20 -15.26 -16.22
N ASP A 123 -8.77 -14.17 -15.69
CA ASP A 123 -8.82 -12.85 -16.33
C ASP A 123 -7.54 -12.01 -16.05
N GLY A 124 -6.57 -12.59 -15.34
CA GLY A 124 -5.32 -11.93 -14.97
C GLY A 124 -5.47 -10.94 -13.82
N ARG A 125 -6.61 -10.86 -13.13
CA ARG A 125 -6.81 -9.92 -12.01
C ARG A 125 -6.18 -10.47 -10.75
N VAL A 126 -5.58 -9.58 -9.96
CA VAL A 126 -5.03 -9.97 -8.64
C VAL A 126 -6.18 -10.41 -7.73
N VAL A 127 -6.06 -11.62 -7.19
CA VAL A 127 -7.00 -12.18 -6.22
C VAL A 127 -6.36 -12.26 -4.86
N LEU A 128 -6.97 -11.57 -3.90
CA LEU A 128 -6.54 -11.60 -2.51
C LEU A 128 -7.31 -12.66 -1.73
N PRO A 129 -6.63 -13.46 -0.90
CA PRO A 129 -7.30 -14.39 -0.02
C PRO A 129 -8.03 -13.60 1.09
N ALA A 130 -9.15 -14.14 1.58
CA ALA A 130 -10.06 -13.41 2.47
C ALA A 130 -9.37 -12.86 3.74
N GLN A 131 -8.35 -13.55 4.24
CA GLN A 131 -7.61 -13.14 5.44
C GLN A 131 -6.85 -11.82 5.24
N LEU A 132 -6.44 -11.49 4.01
CA LEU A 132 -5.76 -10.22 3.73
C LEU A 132 -6.73 -9.03 3.63
N LYS A 133 -8.03 -9.29 3.45
CA LYS A 133 -9.07 -8.27 3.38
C LYS A 133 -9.64 -7.92 4.75
N ALA A 134 -9.37 -8.75 5.76
CA ALA A 134 -9.76 -8.48 7.14
C ALA A 134 -8.71 -7.57 7.78
N SER A 135 -9.14 -6.42 8.26
CA SER A 135 -8.30 -5.63 9.17
C SER A 135 -8.27 -6.37 10.49
N ALA A 136 -7.13 -6.41 11.17
CA ALA A 136 -7.13 -6.90 12.54
C ALA A 136 -8.06 -5.99 13.35
N ASP A 137 -9.19 -6.52 13.82
CA ASP A 137 -9.96 -5.88 14.87
C ASP A 137 -9.11 -5.99 16.15
N ARG A 138 -8.14 -5.09 16.30
CA ARG A 138 -7.45 -4.91 17.56
C ARG A 138 -8.40 -4.14 18.47
N ASP A 139 -9.05 -4.90 19.35
CA ASP A 139 -9.66 -4.37 20.57
C ASP A 139 -8.59 -3.59 21.35
N PRO A 140 -8.75 -2.27 21.56
CA PRO A 140 -7.86 -1.51 22.42
C PRO A 140 -8.19 -1.88 23.88
N GLY A 141 -7.52 -2.92 24.39
CA GLY A 141 -7.53 -3.26 25.81
C GLY A 141 -6.99 -2.14 26.70
#